data_AF-A0A943FP05-F1
#
_entry.id   AF-A0A943FP05-F1
#
_cell.length_a   1.000
_cell.length_b   1.000
_cell.length_c   1.000
_cell.angle_alpha   90.00
_cell.angle_beta   90.00
_cell.angle_gamma   90.00
#
_symmetry.space_group_name_H-M   'P 1'
#
loop_
_entity.id
_entity.type
_entity.pdbx_description
1 polymer ?
#
loop_
_entity_poly.entity_id
_entity_poly.type
_entity_poly.pdbx_seq_one_letter_code
_entity_poly.pdbx_strand_id
1 'polypeptide(L)' 'MGKKYRREALLQDRRFAKYQKDFLSVVLRKEEYTMAEAEKAVKAFFEKE' A
#
# COMPACT_ATOMS: atom_id res chain seq x y z
N MET A 1 12.96 5.57 13.03
CA MET A 1 12.81 4.13 12.72
C MET A 1 11.36 3.90 12.29
N GLY A 2 11.09 3.82 10.98
CA GLY A 2 9.71 3.68 10.49
C GLY A 2 9.19 2.27 10.76
N LYS A 3 8.00 2.14 11.36
CA LYS A 3 7.34 0.83 11.50
C LYS A 3 7.06 0.29 10.09
N LYS A 4 7.65 -0.87 9.79
CA LYS A 4 7.31 -1.65 8.61
C LYS A 4 6.07 -2.47 8.93
N TYR A 5 5.16 -2.53 7.97
CA TYR A 5 3.95 -3.32 8.04
C TYR A 5 3.99 -4.33 6.91
N ARG A 6 3.48 -5.53 7.21
CA ARG A 6 3.24 -6.52 6.16
C ARG A 6 2.19 -5.98 5.20
N ARG A 7 2.33 -6.34 3.93
CA ARG A 7 1.36 -6.02 2.88
C ARG A 7 -0.06 -6.37 3.33
N GLU A 8 -0.28 -7.55 3.89
CA GLU A 8 -1.60 -7.97 4.36
C GLU A 8 -2.21 -7.03 5.42
N ALA A 9 -1.38 -6.56 6.36
CA ALA A 9 -1.81 -5.59 7.36
C ALA A 9 -2.19 -4.24 6.71
N LEU A 10 -1.43 -3.82 5.70
CA LEU A 10 -1.73 -2.60 4.93
C LEU A 10 -2.99 -2.77 4.07
N LEU A 11 -3.24 -3.95 3.50
CA LEU A 11 -4.45 -4.29 2.73
C LEU A 11 -5.72 -4.24 3.58
N GLN A 12 -5.60 -4.50 4.88
CA GLN A 12 -6.69 -4.44 5.85
C GLN A 12 -6.78 -3.09 6.58
N ASP A 13 -5.81 -2.19 6.38
CA ASP A 13 -5.75 -0.91 7.06
C ASP A 13 -6.85 0.04 6.54
N ARG A 14 -7.51 0.76 7.46
CA ARG A 14 -8.59 1.71 7.12
C ARG A 14 -8.14 2.80 6.16
N ARG A 15 -6.85 3.15 6.13
CA ARG A 15 -6.29 4.16 5.19
C ARG A 15 -6.37 3.70 3.74
N PHE A 16 -6.24 2.39 3.52
CA PHE A 16 -6.29 1.79 2.20
C PHE A 16 -7.65 1.13 1.90
N ALA A 17 -8.58 1.09 2.85
CA ALA A 17 -9.93 0.56 2.67
C ALA A 17 -10.74 1.25 1.55
N LYS A 18 -10.34 2.45 1.12
CA LYS A 18 -10.91 3.16 -0.04
C LYS A 18 -10.46 2.59 -1.39
N TYR A 19 -9.44 1.73 -1.40
CA TYR A 19 -8.90 1.07 -2.58
C TYR A 19 -9.26 -0.43 -2.58
N GLN A 20 -9.41 -1.02 -3.77
CA GLN A 20 -9.63 -2.46 -3.86
C GLN A 20 -8.39 -3.25 -3.40
N LYS A 21 -8.62 -4.38 -2.72
CA LYS A 21 -7.56 -5.28 -2.25
C LYS A 21 -6.70 -5.81 -3.40
N ASP A 22 -7.31 -6.19 -4.52
CA ASP A 22 -6.61 -6.60 -5.73
C ASP A 22 -5.67 -5.51 -6.26
N PHE A 23 -6.16 -4.28 -6.34
CA PHE A 23 -5.35 -3.14 -6.76
C PHE A 23 -4.16 -2.92 -5.83
N LEU A 24 -4.40 -2.87 -4.52
CA LEU A 24 -3.33 -2.71 -3.54
C LEU A 24 -2.34 -3.88 -3.60
N SER A 25 -2.78 -5.10 -3.90
CA SER A 25 -1.89 -6.26 -4.09
C SER A 25 -1.01 -6.11 -5.33
N VAL A 26 -1.51 -5.47 -6.40
CA VAL A 26 -0.74 -5.18 -7.62
C VAL A 26 0.25 -4.04 -7.40
N VAL A 27 -0.13 -3.01 -6.66
CA VAL A 27 0.73 -1.87 -6.33
C VAL A 27 1.80 -2.25 -5.30
N LEU A 28 1.39 -2.89 -4.21
CA LEU A 28 2.26 -3.34 -3.13
C LEU A 28 2.84 -4.72 -3.47
N ARG A 29 3.77 -4.75 -4.43
CA ARG A 29 4.44 -5.99 -4.88
C ARG A 29 5.36 -6.60 -3.82
N LYS A 30 5.91 -5.81 -2.90
CA LYS A 30 6.77 -6.30 -1.80
C LYS A 30 5.93 -6.87 -0.65
N GLU A 31 6.53 -7.77 0.12
CA GLU A 31 5.89 -8.35 1.31
C GLU A 31 5.77 -7.35 2.46
N GLU A 32 6.69 -6.38 2.56
CA GLU A 32 6.74 -5.40 3.64
C GLU A 32 6.90 -3.99 3.07
N TYR A 33 6.15 -3.06 3.64
CA TYR A 33 6.24 -1.64 3.33
C TYR A 33 6.13 -0.81 4.59
N THR A 34 6.80 0.34 4.60
CA THR A 34 6.45 1.39 5.55
C THR A 34 5.15 2.07 5.13
N MET A 35 4.41 2.66 6.07
CA MET A 35 3.19 3.43 5.73
C MET A 35 3.46 4.50 4.67
N ALA A 36 4.59 5.21 4.78
CA ALA A 36 4.99 6.22 3.81
C ALA A 36 5.31 5.64 2.43
N GLU A 37 6.02 4.50 2.35
CA GLU A 37 6.29 3.84 1.07
C GLU A 37 5.00 3.29 0.44
N ALA A 38 4.09 2.73 1.23
CA ALA A 38 2.83 2.20 0.74
C ALA A 38 1.94 3.33 0.16
N GLU A 39 1.80 4.44 0.88
CA GLU A 39 1.07 5.61 0.38
C GLU A 39 1.72 6.18 -0.88
N LYS A 40 3.07 6.28 -0.91
CA LYS A 40 3.80 6.76 -2.08
C LYS A 40 3.65 5.84 -3.28
N ALA A 41 3.68 4.52 -3.08
CA ALA A 41 3.50 3.53 -4.15
C ALA A 41 2.07 3.59 -4.73
N VAL A 42 1.06 3.67 -3.87
CA VAL A 42 -0.35 3.83 -4.30
C VAL A 42 -0.54 5.14 -5.04
N LYS A 43 -0.04 6.26 -4.50
CA LYS A 43 -0.14 7.56 -5.16
C LYS A 43 0.59 7.58 -6.51
N ALA A 44 1.81 7.05 -6.56
CA ALA A 44 2.59 6.99 -7.81
C ALA A 44 1.96 6.09 -8.88
N PHE A 45 1.16 5.10 -8.48
CA PHE A 45 0.40 4.28 -9.44
C PHE A 45 -0.77 5.07 -10.03
N PHE A 46 -1.53 5.79 -9.19
CA PHE A 46 -2.65 6.63 -9.64
C PHE A 46 -2.22 7.86 -10.46
N GLU A 47 -1.06 8.44 -10.15
CA GLU A 47 -0.53 9.61 -10.88
C GLU A 47 0.04 9.26 -12.26
N LYS A 48 0.13 7.96 -12.58
CA LYS A 48 0.66 7.45 -13.85
C LYS A 48 -0.41 7.18 -14.91
N GLU A 49 -1.69 7.45 -14.60
CA GLU A 49 -2.83 7.40 -15.52
C GLU A 49 -3.34 8.80 -15.86
#